data_AF-A0A9D8D8I8-F1
#
_entry.id   AF-A0A9D8D8I8-F1
#
_cell.length_a   1.000
_cell.length_b   1.000
_cell.length_c   1.000
_cell.angle_alpha   90.00
_cell.angle_beta   90.00
_cell.angle_gamma   90.00
#
_symmetry.space_group_name_H-M   'P 1'
#
loop_
_entity.id
_entity.type
_entity.pdbx_description
1 polymer ?
#
loop_
_entity_poly.entity_id
_entity_poly.type
_entity_poly.pdbx_seq_one_letter_code
_entity_poly.pdbx_strand_id
1 'polypeptide(L)'
;MTTSRDRLTLHAPGFGSFTSFGSLALPSELNRLAALNSTATYSGQIVGVVNNGGTQGFATGSYSNTWRFGPRNGIATITFDNTTYGGGSTPNTFQVGRSPLFTSTTPLSSTSGRTAEVIGVFQSNNQSASTQAGAVIVNGTNYKGVGLFSANR
;
A
#
# COMPACT_ATOMS: atom_id res chain seq x y z
N MET A 1 31.55 -8.91 -11.81
CA MET A 1 30.53 -8.07 -12.48
C MET A 1 29.75 -7.35 -11.40
N THR A 2 30.04 -6.07 -11.17
CA THR A 2 29.37 -5.25 -10.15
C THR A 2 28.32 -4.41 -10.89
N THR A 3 27.05 -4.81 -10.81
CA THR A 3 25.96 -4.03 -11.40
C THR A 3 25.70 -2.81 -10.51
N SER A 4 26.21 -1.66 -10.93
CA SER A 4 25.77 -0.36 -10.42
C SER A 4 24.28 -0.23 -10.70
N ARG A 5 23.46 -0.19 -9.65
CA ARG A 5 22.02 0.03 -9.77
C ARG A 5 21.79 1.52 -9.70
N ASP A 6 21.68 2.15 -10.87
CA ASP A 6 21.36 3.56 -10.96
C ASP A 6 20.02 3.86 -10.29
N ARG A 7 20.11 4.75 -9.31
CA ARG A 7 19.01 5.26 -8.49
C ARG A 7 18.17 6.20 -9.36
N LEU A 8 17.04 5.71 -9.88
CA LEU A 8 16.07 6.59 -10.53
C LEU A 8 15.40 7.48 -9.46
N THR A 9 15.78 8.75 -9.41
CA THR A 9 15.10 9.76 -8.60
C THR A 9 14.17 10.55 -9.52
N LEU A 10 12.86 10.31 -9.42
CA LEU A 10 11.85 11.12 -10.10
C LEU A 10 11.63 12.41 -9.32
N HIS A 11 12.03 13.54 -9.89
CA HIS A 11 11.68 14.88 -9.40
C HIS A 11 10.45 15.36 -10.17
N ALA A 12 9.28 15.30 -9.54
CA ALA A 12 8.08 15.99 -10.02
C ALA A 12 7.75 17.13 -9.02
N PRO A 13 7.74 18.40 -9.43
CA PRO A 13 7.46 19.51 -8.52
C PRO A 13 6.07 19.36 -7.92
N GLY A 14 5.97 19.38 -6.58
CA GLY A 14 4.73 19.17 -5.83
C GLY A 14 4.52 17.76 -5.27
N PHE A 15 5.39 16.80 -5.60
CA PHE A 15 5.34 15.44 -5.09
C PHE A 15 6.52 15.17 -4.14
N GLY A 16 6.26 14.52 -2.99
CA GLY A 16 7.32 14.07 -2.09
C GLY A 16 8.30 13.13 -2.81
N SER A 17 9.57 13.15 -2.42
CA SER A 17 10.59 12.28 -3.01
C SER A 17 10.28 10.80 -2.71
N PHE A 18 10.12 9.99 -3.74
CA PHE A 18 10.14 8.53 -3.63
C PHE A 18 11.59 8.06 -3.53
N THR A 19 12.13 8.00 -2.32
CA THR A 19 13.51 7.56 -2.11
C THR A 19 13.58 6.04 -2.01
N SER A 20 13.94 5.37 -3.11
CA SER A 20 14.37 3.95 -3.17
C SER A 20 13.29 2.90 -2.87
N PHE A 21 12.92 2.13 -3.90
CA PHE A 21 12.24 0.84 -3.70
C PHE A 21 13.23 -0.19 -3.15
N GLY A 22 12.87 -0.86 -2.05
CA GLY A 22 13.63 -2.02 -1.55
C GLY A 22 13.54 -3.21 -2.51
N SER A 23 14.36 -4.24 -2.30
CA SER A 23 14.12 -5.53 -2.97
C SER A 23 12.85 -6.17 -2.41
N LEU A 24 12.10 -6.93 -3.21
CA LEU A 24 10.96 -7.69 -2.68
C LEU A 24 11.38 -8.50 -1.45
N ALA A 25 10.55 -8.47 -0.41
CA ALA A 25 10.80 -9.26 0.78
C ALA A 25 10.83 -10.74 0.42
N LEU A 26 11.84 -11.46 0.90
CA LEU A 26 11.95 -12.87 0.59
C LEU A 26 10.91 -13.66 1.40
N PRO A 27 10.33 -14.75 0.85
CA PRO A 27 9.41 -15.61 1.60
C PRO A 27 9.98 -16.10 2.93
N SER A 28 11.29 -16.38 2.99
CA SER A 28 12.00 -16.80 4.21
C SER A 28 11.97 -15.72 5.30
N GLU A 29 12.11 -14.44 4.93
CA GLU A 29 12.04 -13.32 5.87
C GLU A 29 10.63 -13.19 6.46
N LEU A 30 9.61 -13.22 5.61
CA LEU A 30 8.21 -13.14 6.04
C LEU A 30 7.82 -14.34 6.92
N ASN A 31 8.32 -15.53 6.59
CA ASN A 31 8.13 -16.72 7.42
C ASN A 31 8.81 -16.60 8.79
N ARG A 32 10.01 -16.01 8.85
CA ARG A 32 10.70 -15.73 10.13
C ARG A 32 9.90 -14.76 10.98
N LEU A 33 9.44 -13.64 10.41
CA LEU A 33 8.61 -12.66 11.11
C LEU A 33 7.28 -13.27 11.58
N ALA A 34 6.70 -14.17 10.77
CA ALA A 34 5.50 -14.90 11.14
C ALA A 34 5.72 -15.83 12.32
N ALA A 35 6.84 -16.58 12.35
CA ALA A 35 7.19 -17.47 13.45
C ALA A 35 7.41 -16.70 14.78
N LEU A 36 7.88 -15.46 14.68
CA LEU A 36 8.04 -14.55 15.82
C LEU A 36 6.76 -13.80 16.22
N ASN A 37 5.63 -14.04 15.53
CA ASN A 37 4.38 -13.29 15.72
C ASN A 37 4.56 -11.77 15.70
N SER A 38 5.52 -11.28 14.90
CA SER A 38 5.82 -9.86 14.83
C SER A 38 4.62 -9.06 14.30
N THR A 39 4.52 -7.81 14.72
CA THR A 39 3.55 -6.83 14.23
C THR A 39 4.31 -5.58 13.79
N ALA A 40 3.86 -4.94 12.70
CA ALA A 40 4.44 -3.69 12.21
C ALA A 40 3.33 -2.78 11.67
N THR A 41 3.48 -1.47 11.83
CA THR A 41 2.55 -0.49 11.27
C THR A 41 3.24 0.28 10.17
N TYR A 42 2.77 0.10 8.93
CA TYR A 42 3.28 0.84 7.78
C TYR A 42 2.49 2.12 7.62
N SER A 43 3.16 3.24 7.37
CA SER A 43 2.51 4.52 7.09
C SER A 43 3.19 5.24 5.93
N GLY A 44 2.39 5.87 5.08
CA GLY A 44 2.85 6.40 3.80
C GLY A 44 1.87 7.32 3.10
N GLN A 45 2.28 7.79 1.93
CA GLN A 45 1.50 8.70 1.08
C GLN A 45 0.95 7.94 -0.13
N ILE A 46 -0.16 8.44 -0.65
CA ILE A 46 -0.78 8.01 -1.90
C ILE A 46 -0.79 9.19 -2.87
N VAL A 47 -0.42 8.92 -4.11
CA VAL A 47 -0.53 9.90 -5.21
C VAL A 47 -1.21 9.23 -6.39
N GLY A 48 -2.12 9.93 -7.05
CA GLY A 48 -2.92 9.31 -8.08
C GLY A 48 -3.74 10.27 -8.91
N VAL A 49 -4.60 9.68 -9.73
CA VAL A 49 -5.52 10.38 -10.61
C VAL A 49 -6.94 9.88 -10.39
N VAL A 50 -7.90 10.77 -10.63
CA VAL A 50 -9.33 10.51 -10.48
C VAL A 50 -10.08 10.99 -11.70
N ASN A 51 -11.18 10.32 -12.02
CA ASN A 51 -12.22 10.79 -12.91
C ASN A 51 -13.51 10.87 -12.09
N ASN A 52 -14.03 12.07 -11.92
CA ASN A 52 -15.25 12.36 -11.18
C ASN A 52 -16.26 13.02 -12.12
N GLY A 53 -17.24 12.25 -12.59
CA GLY A 53 -18.29 12.73 -13.49
C GLY A 53 -17.75 13.29 -14.82
N GLY A 54 -16.65 12.74 -15.33
CA GLY A 54 -15.99 13.21 -16.56
C GLY A 54 -14.89 14.24 -16.33
N THR A 55 -14.75 14.78 -15.13
CA THR A 55 -13.64 15.69 -14.78
C THR A 55 -12.45 14.86 -14.29
N GLN A 56 -11.31 14.97 -14.98
CA GLN A 56 -10.05 14.36 -14.55
C GLN A 56 -9.25 15.29 -13.65
N GLY A 57 -8.59 14.73 -12.64
CA GLY A 57 -7.75 15.49 -11.73
C GLY A 57 -6.72 14.64 -11.00
N PHE A 58 -5.76 15.32 -10.36
CA PHE A 58 -4.84 14.69 -9.43
C PHE A 58 -5.48 14.59 -8.04
N ALA A 59 -5.20 13.49 -7.35
CA ALA A 59 -5.61 13.29 -5.97
C ALA A 59 -4.42 12.77 -5.17
N THR A 60 -4.39 13.16 -3.90
CA THR A 60 -3.42 12.66 -2.92
C THR A 60 -4.15 11.99 -1.78
N GLY A 61 -3.38 11.35 -0.92
CA GLY A 61 -3.93 10.58 0.17
C GLY A 61 -2.88 10.00 1.09
N SER A 62 -3.35 9.21 2.05
CA SER A 62 -2.51 8.53 3.03
C SER A 62 -2.82 7.04 3.05
N TYR A 63 -1.80 6.24 3.29
CA TYR A 63 -1.90 4.81 3.51
C TYR A 63 -1.38 4.48 4.90
N SER A 64 -2.13 3.68 5.65
CA SER A 64 -1.62 3.01 6.84
C SER A 64 -2.03 1.53 6.82
N ASN A 65 -1.18 0.65 7.32
CA ASN A 65 -1.51 -0.76 7.49
C ASN A 65 -0.82 -1.35 8.72
N THR A 66 -1.60 -1.73 9.73
CA THR A 66 -1.07 -2.48 10.87
C THR A 66 -1.12 -3.95 10.55
N TRP A 67 0.06 -4.51 10.25
CA TRP A 67 0.24 -5.87 9.77
C TRP A 67 0.69 -6.82 10.89
N ARG A 68 0.06 -7.98 10.96
CA ARG A 68 0.41 -9.08 11.86
C ARG A 68 0.99 -10.22 11.02
N PHE A 69 2.28 -10.49 11.18
CA PHE A 69 2.98 -11.48 10.35
C PHE A 69 2.57 -12.91 10.65
N GLY A 70 2.24 -13.23 11.91
CA GLY A 70 1.76 -14.57 12.32
C GLY A 70 0.50 -15.01 11.54
N PRO A 71 -0.62 -14.27 11.64
CA PRO A 71 -1.84 -14.56 10.90
C PRO A 71 -1.83 -14.04 9.45
N ARG A 72 -0.76 -13.35 9.02
CA ARG A 72 -0.54 -12.86 7.63
C ARG A 72 -1.64 -11.95 7.11
N ASN A 73 -2.09 -11.06 7.98
CA ASN A 73 -3.15 -10.12 7.67
C ASN A 73 -2.87 -8.77 8.31
N GLY A 74 -3.57 -7.75 7.84
CA GLY A 74 -3.44 -6.41 8.36
C GLY A 74 -4.72 -5.61 8.30
N ILE A 75 -4.71 -4.52 9.05
CA ILE A 75 -5.79 -3.53 9.09
C ILE A 75 -5.28 -2.30 8.36
N ALA A 76 -5.66 -2.18 7.09
CA ALA A 76 -5.36 -1.03 6.25
C ALA A 76 -6.40 0.07 6.44
N THR A 77 -5.94 1.30 6.58
CA THR A 77 -6.73 2.53 6.52
C THR A 77 -6.18 3.39 5.40
N ILE A 78 -7.04 3.76 4.45
CA ILE A 78 -6.64 4.57 3.29
C ILE A 78 -7.46 5.83 3.28
N THR A 79 -6.81 6.96 3.02
CA THR A 79 -7.49 8.18 2.61
C THR A 79 -7.05 8.48 1.19
N PHE A 80 -7.98 8.73 0.28
CA PHE A 80 -7.68 9.12 -1.10
C PHE A 80 -8.79 10.01 -1.62
N ASP A 81 -8.43 11.16 -2.21
CA ASP A 81 -9.40 12.17 -2.68
C ASP A 81 -10.42 12.54 -1.59
N ASN A 82 -9.89 12.90 -0.41
CA ASN A 82 -10.65 13.31 0.78
C ASN A 82 -11.66 12.26 1.31
N THR A 83 -11.58 11.01 0.85
CA THR A 83 -12.43 9.91 1.30
C THR A 83 -11.60 8.88 2.04
N THR A 84 -12.09 8.40 3.19
CA THR A 84 -11.47 7.31 3.95
C THR A 84 -12.11 5.97 3.62
N TYR A 85 -11.28 4.93 3.51
CA TYR A 85 -11.63 3.55 3.21
C TYR A 85 -11.01 2.61 4.22
N GLY A 86 -11.76 1.57 4.62
CA GLY A 86 -11.26 0.54 5.54
C GLY A 86 -11.12 1.04 6.98
N GLY A 87 -10.02 0.65 7.64
CA GLY A 87 -9.80 0.86 9.07
C GLY A 87 -10.58 -0.10 9.98
N GLY A 88 -10.82 0.33 11.22
CA GLY A 88 -11.50 -0.48 12.24
C GLY A 88 -10.57 -1.42 13.01
N SER A 89 -11.12 -2.52 13.51
CA SER A 89 -10.41 -3.53 14.31
C SER A 89 -10.29 -4.90 13.63
N THR A 90 -10.92 -5.07 12.46
CA THR A 90 -10.96 -6.34 11.73
C THR A 90 -9.96 -6.31 10.57
N PRO A 91 -9.17 -7.38 10.34
CA PRO A 91 -8.26 -7.44 9.21
C PRO A 91 -9.00 -7.29 7.87
N ASN A 92 -8.43 -6.49 6.98
CA ASN A 92 -9.01 -6.15 5.68
C ASN A 92 -7.97 -6.23 4.53
N THR A 93 -6.73 -6.63 4.84
CA THR A 93 -5.70 -7.00 3.87
C THR A 93 -5.07 -8.33 4.28
N PHE A 94 -4.71 -9.15 3.30
CA PHE A 94 -4.26 -10.52 3.49
C PHE A 94 -3.12 -10.87 2.55
N GLN A 95 -2.18 -11.68 3.02
CA GLN A 95 -1.07 -12.14 2.20
C GLN A 95 -1.58 -13.08 1.10
N VAL A 96 -1.07 -12.93 -0.11
CA VAL A 96 -1.37 -13.84 -1.21
C VAL A 96 -0.42 -15.04 -1.12
N GLY A 97 -0.95 -16.18 -0.68
CA GLY A 97 -0.17 -17.39 -0.46
C GLY A 97 1.00 -17.16 0.50
N ARG A 98 2.20 -17.62 0.11
CA ARG A 98 3.47 -17.38 0.83
C ARG A 98 4.37 -16.39 0.09
N SER A 99 3.78 -15.46 -0.65
CA SER A 99 4.49 -14.47 -1.47
C SER A 99 4.65 -13.12 -0.74
N PRO A 100 5.50 -12.20 -1.21
CA PRO A 100 5.54 -10.84 -0.67
C PRO A 100 4.30 -10.01 -1.03
N LEU A 101 3.34 -10.54 -1.77
CA LEU A 101 2.14 -9.82 -2.20
C LEU A 101 1.07 -9.86 -1.09
N PHE A 102 0.30 -8.80 -0.99
CA PHE A 102 -0.93 -8.74 -0.19
C PHE A 102 -2.03 -8.01 -0.95
N THR A 103 -3.27 -8.32 -0.62
CA THR A 103 -4.44 -7.67 -1.21
C THR A 103 -5.58 -7.51 -0.21
N SER A 104 -6.49 -6.58 -0.46
CA SER A 104 -7.83 -6.61 0.14
C SER A 104 -8.67 -7.70 -0.52
N THR A 105 -9.19 -8.66 0.26
CA THR A 105 -10.02 -9.77 -0.27
C THR A 105 -11.43 -9.32 -0.67
N THR A 106 -11.90 -8.22 -0.09
CA THR A 106 -13.13 -7.52 -0.47
C THR A 106 -12.82 -6.02 -0.58
N PRO A 107 -13.48 -5.28 -1.48
CA PRO A 107 -13.31 -3.84 -1.56
C PRO A 107 -13.58 -3.16 -0.21
N LEU A 108 -12.68 -2.30 0.21
CA LEU A 108 -12.79 -1.49 1.41
C LEU A 108 -13.88 -0.45 1.21
N SER A 109 -14.90 -0.46 2.07
CA SER A 109 -15.99 0.51 2.02
C SER A 109 -15.56 1.89 2.52
N SER A 110 -16.25 2.92 2.05
CA SER A 110 -16.20 4.28 2.57
C SER A 110 -17.60 4.76 2.94
N THR A 111 -17.67 5.87 3.68
CA THR A 111 -18.94 6.56 3.97
C THR A 111 -19.51 7.34 2.78
N SER A 112 -18.72 7.56 1.72
CA SER A 112 -19.14 8.32 0.53
C SER A 112 -19.77 7.44 -0.57
N GLY A 113 -20.00 6.15 -0.30
CA GLY A 113 -20.51 5.20 -1.29
C GLY A 113 -19.48 4.76 -2.33
N ARG A 114 -18.21 5.14 -2.15
CA ARG A 114 -17.07 4.64 -2.93
C ARG A 114 -16.47 3.40 -2.25
N THR A 115 -15.81 2.55 -3.01
CA THR A 115 -15.03 1.41 -2.51
C THR A 115 -13.61 1.47 -3.03
N ALA A 116 -12.66 0.91 -2.28
CA ALA A 116 -11.26 0.85 -2.64
C ALA A 116 -10.72 -0.60 -2.59
N GLU A 117 -10.04 -1.04 -3.63
CA GLU A 117 -9.23 -2.26 -3.61
C GLU A 117 -7.76 -1.88 -3.41
N VAL A 118 -7.05 -2.68 -2.61
CA VAL A 118 -5.64 -2.48 -2.29
C VAL A 118 -4.85 -3.68 -2.76
N ILE A 119 -3.80 -3.45 -3.52
CA ILE A 119 -2.83 -4.48 -3.90
C ILE A 119 -1.45 -3.94 -3.57
N GLY A 120 -0.65 -4.69 -2.84
CA GLY A 120 0.68 -4.25 -2.45
C GLY A 120 1.67 -5.37 -2.30
N VAL A 121 2.92 -4.96 -2.09
CA VAL A 121 4.06 -5.85 -1.91
C VAL A 121 4.86 -5.41 -0.69
N PHE A 122 5.39 -6.39 0.04
CA PHE A 122 6.44 -6.15 1.02
C PHE A 122 7.78 -6.01 0.32
N GLN A 123 8.55 -5.01 0.69
CA GLN A 123 9.95 -4.86 0.29
C GLN A 123 10.84 -4.81 1.53
N SER A 124 12.04 -5.34 1.39
CA SER A 124 13.11 -5.33 2.37
C SER A 124 14.20 -4.38 1.90
N ASN A 125 14.75 -3.63 2.86
CA ASN A 125 16.01 -2.92 2.73
C ASN A 125 16.99 -3.49 3.76
N ASN A 126 17.72 -2.65 4.50
CA ASN A 126 18.53 -3.07 5.64
C ASN A 126 17.71 -3.71 6.78
N GLN A 127 16.37 -3.71 6.69
CA GLN A 127 15.45 -4.40 7.60
C GLN A 127 14.46 -5.27 6.79
N SER A 128 14.19 -6.47 7.28
CA SER A 128 13.21 -7.40 6.67
C SER A 128 11.81 -6.79 6.65
N ALA A 129 11.17 -6.81 5.47
CA ALA A 129 9.84 -6.25 5.25
C ALA A 129 9.72 -4.80 5.78
N SER A 130 10.74 -3.97 5.54
CA SER A 130 10.81 -2.59 6.00
C SER A 130 9.74 -1.67 5.40
N THR A 131 9.27 -1.99 4.19
CA THR A 131 8.36 -1.13 3.44
C THR A 131 7.23 -1.90 2.78
N GLN A 132 6.15 -1.17 2.49
CA GLN A 132 5.07 -1.62 1.63
C GLN A 132 4.92 -0.63 0.48
N ALA A 133 4.69 -1.13 -0.72
CA ALA A 133 4.38 -0.31 -1.89
C ALA A 133 3.30 -1.00 -2.72
N GLY A 134 2.52 -0.24 -3.47
CA GLY A 134 1.45 -0.82 -4.26
C GLY A 134 0.50 0.20 -4.87
N ALA A 135 -0.71 -0.25 -5.15
CA ALA A 135 -1.76 0.54 -5.74
C ALA A 135 -3.07 0.45 -4.94
N VAL A 136 -3.87 1.50 -5.06
CA VAL A 136 -5.26 1.57 -4.61
C VAL A 136 -6.13 1.86 -5.83
N ILE A 137 -7.18 1.08 -6.03
CA ILE A 137 -8.14 1.26 -7.11
C ILE A 137 -9.48 1.62 -6.48
N VAL A 138 -10.00 2.80 -6.80
CA VAL A 138 -11.24 3.33 -6.23
C VAL A 138 -12.35 3.33 -7.26
N ASN A 139 -13.52 2.86 -6.85
CA ASN A 139 -14.73 2.80 -7.65
C ASN A 139 -15.90 3.44 -6.91
N GLY A 140 -16.76 4.16 -7.63
CA GLY A 140 -18.05 4.65 -7.13
C GLY A 140 -18.96 5.05 -8.28
N THR A 141 -20.17 5.49 -7.96
CA THR A 141 -21.09 6.05 -8.97
C THR A 141 -20.45 7.27 -9.63
N ASN A 142 -20.26 7.23 -10.95
CA ASN A 142 -19.58 8.27 -11.73
C ASN A 142 -18.16 8.62 -11.23
N TYR A 143 -17.52 7.71 -10.50
CA TYR A 143 -16.21 7.95 -9.92
C TYR A 143 -15.26 6.77 -10.17
N LYS A 144 -14.06 7.07 -10.67
CA LYS A 144 -12.95 6.13 -10.78
C LYS A 144 -11.68 6.80 -10.28
N GLY A 145 -10.85 6.07 -9.55
CA GLY A 145 -9.55 6.56 -9.10
C GLY A 145 -8.51 5.45 -9.10
N VAL A 146 -7.26 5.83 -9.35
CA VAL A 146 -6.11 4.96 -9.13
C VAL A 146 -5.01 5.75 -8.45
N GLY A 147 -4.46 5.20 -7.38
CA GLY A 147 -3.35 5.79 -6.64
C GLY A 147 -2.24 4.79 -6.42
N LEU A 148 -1.00 5.26 -6.43
CA LEU A 148 0.17 4.49 -6.01
C LEU A 148 0.55 4.91 -4.59
N PHE A 149 0.96 3.93 -3.78
CA PHE A 149 1.40 4.19 -2.42
C PHE A 149 2.79 3.64 -2.16
N SER A 150 3.48 4.29 -1.23
CA SER A 150 4.71 3.82 -0.60
C SER A 150 4.66 4.15 0.87
N ALA A 151 4.97 3.18 1.72
CA ALA A 151 4.84 3.24 3.16
C ALA A 151 6.02 2.56 3.86
N ASN A 152 6.48 3.16 4.94
CA ASN A 152 7.55 2.62 5.78
C ASN A 152 6.98 2.16 7.12
N ARG A 153 7.58 1.12 7.71
CA ARG A 153 7.25 0.72 9.08
C ARG A 153 7.70 1.73 10.12
#